data_AF-A0A6M2CL09-F1
#
_entry.id   AF-A0A6M2CL09-F1
#
_cell.length_a   1.000
_cell.length_b   1.000
_cell.length_c   1.000
_cell.angle_alpha   90.00
_cell.angle_beta   90.00
_cell.angle_gamma   90.00
#
_symmetry.space_group_name_H-M   'P 1'
#
loop_
_entity.id
_entity.type
_entity.pdbx_description
1 polymer ?
#
loop_
_entity_poly.entity_id
_entity_poly.type
_entity_poly.pdbx_seq_one_letter_code
_entity_poly.pdbx_strand_id
1 'polypeptide(L)'
;MKVSAAVLLLLLSVILSECQRSKVRDPNCAPKRYPDLLKPTNCTSNNKTIRHGKTGDTGSAGCLGAYCWYGHLITIPCPFGKPKNNEIYTYTRRKNLTWPSCCYWTRRCTSEQE
;
A
#
# COMPACT_ATOMS: atom_id res chain seq x y z
N MET A 1 -42.53 34.09 -6.04
CA MET A 1 -43.00 33.26 -4.91
C MET A 1 -41.85 33.13 -3.92
N LYS A 2 -41.97 33.71 -2.72
CA LYS A 2 -40.95 33.59 -1.67
C LYS A 2 -41.30 32.36 -0.83
N VAL A 3 -40.56 31.27 -1.02
CA VAL A 3 -40.69 30.09 -0.16
C VAL A 3 -40.12 30.48 1.20
N SER A 4 -40.99 30.52 2.21
CA SER A 4 -40.60 30.91 3.56
C SER A 4 -39.61 29.88 4.13
N ALA A 5 -38.57 30.31 4.84
CA ALA A 5 -37.52 29.42 5.38
C ALA A 5 -38.10 28.29 6.25
N ALA A 6 -39.23 28.54 6.93
CA ALA A 6 -39.96 27.55 7.70
C ALA A 6 -40.51 26.40 6.83
N VAL A 7 -40.96 26.68 5.60
CA VAL A 7 -41.45 25.66 4.66
C VAL A 7 -40.27 24.83 4.15
N LEU A 8 -39.12 25.46 3.91
CA LEU A 8 -37.89 24.75 3.52
C LEU A 8 -37.41 23.81 4.63
N LEU A 9 -37.45 24.26 5.89
CA LEU A 9 -37.08 23.47 7.07
C LEU A 9 -38.05 22.31 7.30
N LEU A 10 -39.35 22.51 7.10
CA LEU A 10 -40.36 21.45 7.19
C LEU A 10 -40.13 20.38 6.12
N LEU A 11 -39.92 20.78 4.87
CA LEU A 11 -39.60 19.84 3.79
C LEU A 11 -38.29 19.09 4.07
N LEU A 12 -37.26 19.77 4.58
CA LEU A 12 -36.01 19.12 4.99
C LEU A 12 -36.24 18.07 6.08
N SER A 13 -37.05 18.41 7.10
CA SER A 13 -37.33 17.51 8.22
C SER A 13 -38.10 16.25 7.77
N VAL A 14 -39.02 16.36 6.82
CA VAL A 14 -39.78 15.21 6.31
C VAL A 14 -38.87 14.26 5.53
N ILE A 15 -38.00 14.80 4.66
CA ILE A 15 -37.03 14.01 3.87
C ILE A 15 -36.03 13.30 4.81
N LEU A 16 -35.51 14.01 5.81
CA LEU A 16 -34.60 13.43 6.81
C LEU A 16 -35.27 12.34 7.66
N SER A 17 -36.57 12.50 7.95
CA SER A 17 -37.36 11.54 8.73
C SER A 17 -37.57 10.23 7.98
N GLU A 18 -37.79 10.28 6.66
CA GLU A 18 -37.93 9.09 5.83
C GLU A 18 -36.61 8.33 5.69
N CYS A 19 -35.48 9.04 5.56
CA CYS A 19 -34.15 8.41 5.60
C CYS A 19 -33.85 7.73 6.94
N GLN A 20 -34.39 8.22 8.05
CA GLN A 20 -34.18 7.64 9.39
C GLN A 20 -35.19 6.53 9.75
N ARG A 21 -36.27 6.35 8.98
CA ARG A 21 -37.35 5.39 9.30
C ARG A 21 -37.09 3.95 8.85
N SER A 22 -35.95 3.65 8.21
CA SER A 22 -35.53 2.26 8.00
C SER A 22 -34.95 1.66 9.29
N LYS A 23 -35.83 1.41 10.27
CA LYS A 23 -35.55 0.64 11.49
C LYS A 23 -35.84 -0.85 11.32
N VAL A 24 -35.92 -1.34 10.08
CA VAL A 24 -35.61 -2.74 9.82
C VAL A 24 -34.15 -2.76 9.43
N ARG A 25 -33.26 -2.82 10.43
CA ARG A 25 -31.88 -3.24 10.18
C ARG A 25 -32.01 -4.67 9.69
N ASP A 26 -31.99 -4.86 8.37
CA ASP A 26 -31.74 -6.18 7.82
C ASP A 26 -30.45 -6.67 8.51
N PRO A 27 -30.47 -7.80 9.25
CA PRO A 27 -29.27 -8.32 9.89
C PRO A 27 -28.13 -8.57 8.87
N ASN A 28 -28.45 -8.70 7.58
CA ASN A 28 -27.47 -8.77 6.49
C ASN A 28 -26.86 -7.42 6.12
N CYS A 29 -27.49 -6.30 6.50
CA CYS A 29 -27.06 -4.93 6.21
C CYS A 29 -26.49 -4.23 7.47
N ALA A 30 -25.95 -4.99 8.42
CA ALA A 30 -25.13 -4.41 9.48
C ALA A 30 -23.85 -3.83 8.87
N PRO A 31 -23.43 -2.58 9.23
CA PRO A 31 -22.15 -2.05 8.79
C PRO A 31 -21.03 -2.94 9.32
N LYS A 32 -20.39 -3.70 8.41
CA LYS A 32 -19.22 -4.51 8.68
C LYS A 32 -17.98 -3.72 8.29
N ARG A 33 -16.88 -3.85 9.04
CA ARG A 33 -15.63 -3.18 8.66
C ARG A 33 -15.14 -3.79 7.35
N TYR A 34 -14.72 -2.94 6.42
CA TYR A 34 -14.35 -3.31 5.06
C TYR A 34 -13.05 -4.15 4.89
N PRO A 35 -12.44 -4.73 5.96
CA PRO A 35 -11.61 -5.92 5.78
C PRO A 35 -12.28 -7.23 6.21
N ASP A 36 -13.26 -7.20 7.14
CA ASP A 36 -13.83 -8.42 7.76
C ASP A 36 -14.65 -9.26 6.77
N LEU A 37 -15.02 -8.67 5.63
CA LEU A 37 -15.72 -9.31 4.52
C LEU A 37 -14.77 -10.01 3.53
N LEU A 38 -13.49 -9.63 3.54
CA LEU A 38 -12.54 -10.13 2.56
C LEU A 38 -11.76 -11.28 3.17
N LYS A 39 -11.60 -12.37 2.43
CA LYS A 39 -10.68 -13.43 2.81
C LYS A 39 -9.25 -12.93 2.58
N PRO A 40 -8.34 -13.04 3.57
CA PRO A 40 -6.93 -12.72 3.38
C PRO A 40 -6.40 -13.41 2.11
N THR A 41 -6.00 -12.61 1.14
CA THR A 41 -5.55 -13.09 -0.17
C THR A 41 -4.08 -12.74 -0.34
N ASN A 42 -3.28 -13.73 -0.73
CA ASN A 42 -1.86 -13.55 -1.01
C ASN A 42 -1.68 -12.82 -2.34
N CYS A 43 -0.51 -12.23 -2.51
CA CYS A 43 -0.15 -11.52 -3.72
C CYS A 43 0.89 -12.33 -4.50
N THR A 44 0.83 -12.30 -5.83
CA THR A 44 1.78 -12.99 -6.69
C THR A 44 2.44 -11.97 -7.63
N SER A 45 3.78 -11.97 -7.69
CA SER A 45 4.57 -11.12 -8.58
C SER A 45 5.78 -11.91 -9.10
N ASN A 46 5.95 -12.02 -10.41
CA ASN A 46 7.08 -12.71 -11.05
C ASN A 46 7.38 -14.10 -10.43
N ASN A 47 6.36 -14.96 -10.32
CA ASN A 47 6.41 -16.28 -9.69
C ASN A 47 6.79 -16.30 -8.19
N LYS A 48 6.79 -15.15 -7.51
CA LYS A 48 6.94 -15.06 -6.05
C LYS A 48 5.62 -14.74 -5.38
N THR A 49 5.32 -15.49 -4.33
CA THR A 49 4.13 -15.29 -3.51
C THR A 49 4.49 -14.53 -2.23
N ILE A 50 3.82 -13.40 -2.00
CA ILE A 50 3.91 -12.62 -0.77
C ILE A 50 2.62 -12.84 0.01
N ARG A 51 2.75 -13.31 1.26
CA ARG A 51 1.60 -13.55 2.13
C ARG A 51 0.89 -12.24 2.50
N HIS A 52 -0.43 -12.31 2.67
CA HIS A 52 -1.21 -11.19 3.23
C HIS A 52 -0.56 -10.66 4.52
N GLY A 53 -0.46 -9.33 4.64
CA GLY A 53 0.09 -8.66 5.81
C GLY A 53 1.62 -8.78 5.93
N LYS A 54 2.31 -9.29 4.90
CA LYS A 54 3.77 -9.46 4.88
C LYS A 54 4.40 -8.64 3.76
N THR A 55 5.69 -8.36 3.96
CA THR A 55 6.56 -7.81 2.93
C THR A 55 7.37 -8.92 2.28
N GLY A 56 7.71 -8.76 1.00
CA GLY A 56 8.57 -9.69 0.29
C GLY A 56 9.19 -9.09 -0.96
N ASP A 57 10.10 -9.84 -1.56
CA ASP A 57 10.71 -9.50 -2.85
C ASP A 57 9.71 -9.71 -3.99
N THR A 58 9.65 -8.74 -4.91
CA THR A 58 8.74 -8.78 -6.07
C THR A 58 9.32 -9.52 -7.28
N GLY A 59 10.58 -9.96 -7.22
CA GLY A 59 11.32 -10.53 -8.35
C GLY A 59 11.70 -9.50 -9.42
N SER A 60 11.53 -8.20 -9.16
CA SER A 60 11.89 -7.14 -10.11
C SER A 60 13.41 -6.99 -10.28
N ALA A 61 13.85 -6.79 -11.52
CA ALA A 61 15.26 -6.46 -11.85
C ALA A 61 15.73 -5.16 -11.15
N GLY A 62 14.81 -4.26 -10.80
CA GLY A 62 15.10 -3.03 -10.08
C GLY A 62 15.40 -3.21 -8.58
N CYS A 63 15.33 -4.45 -8.07
CA CYS A 63 15.42 -4.79 -6.65
C CYS A 63 14.37 -4.01 -5.84
N LEU A 64 13.14 -4.52 -5.91
CA LEU A 64 11.94 -3.88 -5.38
C LEU A 64 11.21 -4.84 -4.43
N GLY A 65 10.85 -4.34 -3.26
CA GLY A 65 10.00 -5.06 -2.32
C GLY A 65 8.54 -4.71 -2.53
N ALA A 66 7.64 -5.43 -1.87
CA ALA A 66 6.25 -5.03 -1.77
C ALA A 66 5.64 -5.52 -0.45
N TYR A 67 4.65 -4.77 0.04
CA TYR A 67 3.72 -5.22 1.07
C TYR A 67 2.46 -5.76 0.40
N CYS A 68 1.97 -6.91 0.86
CA CYS A 68 0.74 -7.50 0.35
C CYS A 68 -0.45 -7.19 1.27
N TRP A 69 -1.50 -6.60 0.71
CA TRP A 69 -2.75 -6.31 1.42
C TRP A 69 -3.95 -6.76 0.59
N TYR A 70 -4.69 -7.76 1.06
CA TYR A 70 -5.83 -8.36 0.34
C TYR A 70 -5.63 -8.57 -1.17
N GLY A 71 -4.50 -9.17 -1.58
CA GLY A 71 -4.18 -9.39 -3.01
C GLY A 71 -3.63 -8.15 -3.74
N HIS A 72 -3.63 -6.98 -3.11
CA HIS A 72 -3.00 -5.77 -3.64
C HIS A 72 -1.54 -5.67 -3.22
N LEU A 73 -0.66 -5.49 -4.22
CA LEU A 73 0.77 -5.25 -4.01
C LEU A 73 1.03 -3.76 -3.88
N ILE A 74 1.56 -3.35 -2.74
CA ILE A 74 2.03 -1.98 -2.49
C ILE A 74 3.55 -2.01 -2.58
N THR A 75 4.10 -1.42 -3.64
CA THR A 75 5.54 -1.45 -3.93
C THR A 75 6.34 -0.67 -2.90
N ILE A 76 7.49 -1.23 -2.49
CA ILE A 76 8.42 -0.65 -1.53
C ILE A 76 9.78 -0.49 -2.23
N PRO A 77 10.18 0.75 -2.58
CA PRO A 77 11.52 1.00 -3.14
C PRO A 77 12.60 0.72 -2.10
N CYS A 78 13.85 0.60 -2.55
CA CYS A 78 14.97 0.55 -1.62
C CYS A 78 15.05 1.85 -0.82
N PRO A 79 15.21 1.77 0.51
CA PRO A 79 15.18 2.95 1.38
C PRO A 79 16.40 3.84 1.20
N PHE A 80 17.52 3.29 0.70
CA PHE A 80 18.79 4.00 0.57
C PHE A 80 19.11 4.29 -0.89
N GLY A 81 19.29 5.57 -1.21
CA GLY A 81 19.82 6.01 -2.50
C GLY A 81 21.27 5.58 -2.72
N LYS A 82 21.76 5.72 -3.96
CA LYS A 82 23.16 5.45 -4.29
C LYS A 82 24.08 6.44 -3.58
N PRO A 83 25.06 5.99 -2.77
CA PRO A 83 26.10 6.87 -2.25
C PRO A 83 26.90 7.51 -3.38
N LYS A 84 27.35 8.75 -3.19
CA LYS A 84 28.23 9.41 -4.16
C LYS A 84 29.59 8.71 -4.15
N ASN A 85 30.11 8.41 -5.34
CA ASN A 85 31.50 7.99 -5.50
C ASN A 85 32.42 9.16 -5.14
N ASN A 86 33.62 8.86 -4.65
CA ASN A 86 34.69 9.83 -4.45
C ASN A 86 36.02 9.26 -4.95
N GLU A 87 37.12 9.97 -4.68
CA GLU A 87 38.46 9.60 -5.12
C GLU A 87 38.97 8.28 -4.53
N ILE A 88 38.40 7.81 -3.42
CA ILE A 88 38.85 6.64 -2.66
C ILE A 88 37.91 5.44 -2.84
N TYR A 89 36.61 5.69 -2.99
CA TYR A 89 35.58 4.67 -3.00
C TYR A 89 34.60 4.80 -4.16
N THR A 90 34.37 3.66 -4.82
CA THR A 90 33.23 3.45 -5.70
C THR A 90 32.18 2.58 -5.02
N TYR A 91 30.92 2.87 -5.28
CA TYR A 91 29.79 2.13 -4.72
C TYR A 91 29.05 1.39 -5.83
N THR A 92 28.96 0.06 -5.69
CA THR A 92 28.24 -0.81 -6.61
C THR A 92 27.11 -1.50 -5.89
N ARG A 93 25.98 -1.69 -6.59
CA ARG A 93 24.83 -2.40 -6.01
C ARG A 93 25.15 -3.88 -5.92
N ARG A 94 24.74 -4.54 -4.83
CA ARG A 94 24.89 -6.00 -4.70
C ARG A 94 24.03 -6.71 -5.76
N LYS A 95 24.70 -7.41 -6.68
CA LYS A 95 24.05 -8.23 -7.71
C LYS A 95 23.66 -9.60 -7.14
N ASN A 96 22.72 -10.28 -7.80
CA ASN A 96 22.29 -11.66 -7.50
C ASN A 96 21.68 -11.87 -6.10
N LEU A 97 21.23 -10.80 -5.45
CA LEU A 97 20.49 -10.86 -4.19
C LEU A 97 19.04 -10.40 -4.41
N THR A 98 18.15 -10.82 -3.53
CA THR A 98 16.74 -10.39 -3.51
C THR A 98 16.56 -9.20 -2.58
N TRP A 99 15.44 -8.49 -2.72
CA TRP A 99 15.06 -7.46 -1.78
C TRP A 99 14.85 -8.09 -0.38
N PRO A 100 15.33 -7.46 0.72
CA PRO A 100 15.96 -6.14 0.79
C PRO A 100 17.50 -6.17 0.62
N SER A 101 18.12 -7.34 0.52
CA SER A 101 19.58 -7.50 0.49
C SER A 101 20.24 -6.84 -0.73
N CYS A 102 19.59 -6.81 -1.89
CA CYS A 102 20.06 -6.09 -3.06
C CYS A 102 19.93 -4.56 -2.96
N CYS A 103 19.31 -4.02 -1.90
CA CYS A 103 19.25 -2.58 -1.65
C CYS A 103 20.57 -2.01 -1.11
N TYR A 104 21.46 -2.86 -0.61
CA TYR A 104 22.74 -2.42 -0.05
C TYR A 104 23.79 -2.19 -1.13
N TRP A 105 24.64 -1.20 -0.86
CA TRP A 105 25.78 -0.84 -1.68
C TRP A 105 27.05 -1.44 -1.11
N THR A 106 27.90 -1.99 -1.98
CA THR A 106 29.24 -2.46 -1.63
C THR A 106 30.24 -1.41 -2.06
N ARG A 107 31.08 -0.96 -1.11
CA ARG A 107 32.22 -0.09 -1.39
C ARG A 107 33.36 -0.90 -2.01
N ARG A 108 34.07 -0.30 -2.96
CA ARG A 108 35.33 -0.80 -3.52
C ARG A 108 36.32 0.35 -3.58
N CYS A 109 37.59 0.07 -3.30
CA CYS A 109 38.66 1.05 -3.49
C CYS A 109 38.80 1.36 -4.99
N THR A 110 38.97 2.64 -5.31
CA THR A 110 39.21 3.14 -6.68
C THR A 110 40.63 2.84 -7.17
N SER A 111 41.59 2.76 -6.25
CA SER A 111 42.96 2.36 -6.52
C SER A 111 43.27 1.04 -5.84
N GLU A 112 43.85 0.11 -6.60
CA GLU A 112 44.77 -0.89 -6.05
C GLU A 112 46.02 -0.13 -5.58
N GLN A 113 45.92 0.51 -4.42
CA GLN A 113 47.13 0.85 -3.66
C GLN A 113 47.30 -0.28 -2.66
N GLU A 114 47.86 -1.37 -3.18
CA GLU A 114 48.69 -2.29 -2.41
C GLU A 114 50.06 -1.65 -2.18
#